data_AF-A0A166W2Q6-F1
#
_entry.id   AF-A0A166W2Q6-F1
#
_cell.length_a   1.000
_cell.length_b   1.000
_cell.length_c   1.000
_cell.angle_alpha   90.00
_cell.angle_beta   90.00
_cell.angle_gamma   90.00
#
_symmetry.space_group_name_H-M   'P 1'
#
loop_
_entity.id
_entity.type
_entity.pdbx_description
1 polymer ?
#
loop_
_entity_poly.entity_id
_entity_poly.type
_entity_poly.pdbx_seq_one_letter_code
_entity_poly.pdbx_strand_id
1 'polypeptide(L)'
;MNQTQLAIYLSKLDLQGAVSADLVFVGKLIQAHINRFSFSSFNAMQDKFLSTNDDELFERLIVQQQGGYCFEHNKIAMLALQAIGFEVAPLLGRVLLNGTKTNARTHRLTQLTFQGKTYLVDVGFGVKTPRIPIPIERSTQICEGINEYHIERTPYSVTVSLQKPERVTLYQVDLLETYESDCDVGHFYSHQHPEASFVNNLVVSRISGHERFVLRNLSYLYSNERTGEQVERSVGNVEQLCDLLSKTFYLEPPIGDVRWVFDKVHTRGQQAN
;
A
#
# COMPACT_ATOMS: atom_id res chain seq x y z
N MET A 1 -6.41 17.71 -1.11
CA MET A 1 -7.01 17.38 -2.43
C MET A 1 -8.15 18.35 -2.72
N ASN A 2 -8.07 19.11 -3.81
CA ASN A 2 -9.15 20.00 -4.25
C ASN A 2 -10.25 19.25 -5.05
N GLN A 3 -11.36 19.91 -5.38
CA GLN A 3 -12.49 19.27 -6.07
C GLN A 3 -12.14 18.75 -7.48
N THR A 4 -11.27 19.44 -8.21
CA THR A 4 -10.81 18.99 -9.53
C THR A 4 -9.97 17.71 -9.42
N GLN A 5 -9.02 17.67 -8.48
CA GLN A 5 -8.23 16.49 -8.19
C GLN A 5 -9.10 15.32 -7.73
N LEU A 6 -10.10 15.59 -6.87
CA LEU A 6 -11.04 14.57 -6.42
C LEU A 6 -11.84 13.97 -7.59
N ALA A 7 -12.34 14.80 -8.50
CA ALA A 7 -13.06 14.32 -9.68
C ALA A 7 -12.19 13.44 -10.58
N ILE A 8 -10.93 13.82 -10.81
CA ILE A 8 -9.96 13.02 -11.56
C ILE A 8 -9.70 11.68 -10.86
N TYR A 9 -9.44 11.72 -9.55
CA TYR A 9 -9.18 10.52 -8.76
C TYR A 9 -10.36 9.54 -8.81
N LEU A 10 -11.58 10.02 -8.55
CA LEU A 10 -12.78 9.19 -8.61
C LEU A 10 -13.06 8.66 -10.03
N SER A 11 -12.78 9.45 -11.07
CA SER A 11 -12.90 8.99 -12.45
C SER A 11 -11.90 7.89 -12.79
N LYS A 12 -10.66 7.94 -12.29
CA LYS A 12 -9.66 6.88 -12.49
C LYS A 12 -10.03 5.57 -11.78
N LEU A 13 -10.87 5.67 -10.74
CA LEU A 13 -11.38 4.55 -9.95
C LEU A 13 -12.76 4.06 -10.42
N ASP A 14 -13.37 4.68 -11.42
CA ASP A 14 -14.74 4.41 -11.86
C ASP A 14 -15.81 4.61 -10.75
N LEU A 15 -15.62 5.64 -9.91
CA LEU A 15 -16.47 5.93 -8.74
C LEU A 15 -17.23 7.27 -8.80
N GLN A 16 -17.15 8.02 -9.90
CA GLN A 16 -17.71 9.37 -10.05
C GLN A 16 -19.21 9.49 -9.73
N GLY A 17 -20.01 8.44 -9.97
CA GLY A 17 -21.46 8.41 -9.71
C GLY A 17 -21.86 7.65 -8.46
N ALA A 18 -20.89 7.09 -7.72
CA ALA A 18 -21.13 6.17 -6.61
C ALA A 18 -20.79 6.78 -5.24
N VAL A 19 -20.46 8.07 -5.20
CA VAL A 19 -20.05 8.76 -3.97
C VAL A 19 -21.19 8.79 -2.97
N SER A 20 -20.98 8.14 -1.83
CA SER A 20 -21.82 8.25 -0.65
C SER A 20 -20.95 8.38 0.60
N ALA A 21 -21.41 9.13 1.60
CA ALA A 21 -20.72 9.29 2.87
C ALA A 21 -21.05 8.10 3.80
N ASP A 22 -20.71 6.88 3.37
CA ASP A 22 -20.91 5.64 4.13
C ASP A 22 -19.72 4.67 4.02
N LEU A 23 -19.71 3.64 4.87
CA LEU A 23 -18.64 2.63 4.88
C LEU A 23 -18.64 1.72 3.66
N VAL A 24 -19.77 1.60 2.94
CA VAL A 24 -19.84 0.81 1.71
C VAL A 24 -19.00 1.50 0.64
N PHE A 25 -19.09 2.82 0.54
CA PHE A 25 -18.25 3.62 -0.34
C PHE A 25 -16.77 3.54 0.04
N VAL A 26 -16.43 3.61 1.34
CA VAL A 26 -15.03 3.44 1.79
C VAL A 26 -14.46 2.09 1.34
N GLY A 27 -15.23 1.00 1.49
CA GLY A 27 -14.83 -0.32 0.99
C GLY A 27 -14.67 -0.37 -0.54
N LYS A 28 -15.53 0.30 -1.30
CA LYS A 28 -15.39 0.42 -2.77
C LYS A 28 -14.15 1.21 -3.16
N LEU A 29 -13.87 2.32 -2.46
CA LEU A 29 -12.69 3.15 -2.68
C LEU A 29 -11.41 2.34 -2.45
N ILE A 30 -11.33 1.58 -1.36
CA ILE A 30 -10.17 0.71 -1.07
C ILE A 30 -9.96 -0.28 -2.22
N GLN A 31 -11.00 -1.04 -2.58
CA GLN A 31 -10.94 -2.06 -3.64
C GLN A 31 -10.57 -1.48 -5.00
N ALA A 32 -11.16 -0.35 -5.38
CA ALA A 32 -10.85 0.31 -6.65
C ALA A 32 -9.40 0.83 -6.64
N HIS A 33 -8.94 1.42 -5.52
CA HIS A 33 -7.60 1.98 -5.41
C HIS A 33 -6.51 0.93 -5.60
N ILE A 34 -6.56 -0.16 -4.83
CA ILE A 34 -5.54 -1.23 -4.87
C ILE A 34 -5.56 -2.03 -6.18
N ASN A 35 -6.68 -1.98 -6.91
CA ASN A 35 -6.81 -2.58 -8.24
C ASN A 35 -6.22 -1.67 -9.32
N ARG A 36 -6.40 -0.35 -9.18
CA ARG A 36 -6.01 0.63 -10.19
C ARG A 36 -4.56 1.07 -10.07
N PHE A 37 -4.09 1.33 -8.85
CA PHE A 37 -2.79 1.92 -8.55
C PHE A 37 -1.92 0.89 -7.83
N SER A 38 -0.80 0.53 -8.45
CA SER A 38 0.12 -0.46 -7.88
C SER A 38 0.93 0.11 -6.74
N PHE A 39 1.04 -0.66 -5.65
CA PHE A 39 2.10 -0.48 -4.68
C PHE A 39 3.44 -0.70 -5.38
N SER A 40 4.41 0.17 -5.17
CA SER A 40 5.72 0.15 -5.81
C SER A 40 6.77 0.87 -4.97
N SER A 41 7.88 0.19 -4.65
CA SER A 41 9.08 0.83 -4.11
C SER A 41 9.97 1.47 -5.18
N PHE A 42 9.60 1.39 -6.47
CA PHE A 42 10.45 1.80 -7.59
C PHE A 42 10.97 3.24 -7.44
N ASN A 43 10.11 4.17 -7.04
CA ASN A 43 10.49 5.58 -6.85
C ASN A 43 11.45 5.77 -5.67
N ALA A 44 11.27 5.01 -4.58
CA ALA A 44 12.15 5.04 -3.41
C ALA A 44 13.53 4.43 -3.68
N MET A 45 13.68 3.64 -4.73
CA MET A 45 14.97 3.06 -5.10
C MET A 45 15.88 4.04 -5.83
N GLN A 46 15.37 5.12 -6.43
CA GLN A 46 16.11 5.95 -7.39
C GLN A 46 17.15 6.91 -6.77
N ASP A 47 17.49 6.76 -5.48
CA ASP A 47 18.43 7.62 -4.73
C ASP A 47 18.12 9.13 -4.90
N LYS A 48 16.84 9.46 -5.09
CA LYS A 48 16.30 10.83 -5.24
C LYS A 48 15.35 11.13 -4.09
N PHE A 49 15.20 12.42 -3.78
CA PHE A 49 14.17 12.85 -2.85
C PHE A 49 12.78 12.50 -3.41
N LEU A 50 11.97 11.80 -2.61
CA LEU A 50 10.62 11.39 -2.98
C LEU A 50 9.63 12.31 -2.26
N SER A 51 9.04 13.26 -2.98
CA SER A 51 8.12 14.22 -2.37
C SER A 51 6.77 13.60 -2.02
N THR A 52 6.28 13.97 -0.83
CA THR A 52 4.92 13.71 -0.35
C THR A 52 4.06 14.98 -0.34
N ASN A 53 4.52 16.08 -0.96
CA ASN A 53 3.69 17.26 -1.16
C ASN A 53 2.41 16.88 -1.92
N ASP A 54 1.26 17.39 -1.50
CA ASP A 54 -0.04 16.94 -1.97
C ASP A 54 -0.20 17.00 -3.50
N ASP A 55 0.26 18.09 -4.15
CA ASP A 55 0.09 18.29 -5.59
C ASP A 55 1.08 17.44 -6.39
N GLU A 56 2.35 17.38 -5.96
CA GLU A 56 3.38 16.55 -6.60
C GLU A 56 3.07 15.06 -6.47
N LEU A 57 2.58 14.65 -5.30
CA LEU A 57 2.14 13.30 -5.04
C LEU A 57 0.92 12.95 -5.90
N PHE A 58 -0.05 13.85 -6.01
CA PHE A 58 -1.23 13.63 -6.85
C PHE A 58 -0.84 13.45 -8.32
N GLU A 59 -0.01 14.35 -8.85
CA GLU A 59 0.46 14.28 -10.23
C GLU A 59 1.19 12.96 -10.49
N ARG A 60 2.14 12.60 -9.62
CA ARG A 60 2.96 11.39 -9.83
C ARG A 60 2.17 10.08 -9.64
N LEU A 61 1.36 9.97 -8.60
CA LEU A 61 0.65 8.72 -8.27
C LEU A 61 -0.62 8.54 -9.12
N ILE A 62 -1.39 9.61 -9.35
CA ILE A 62 -2.74 9.51 -9.94
C ILE A 62 -2.73 9.84 -11.43
N VAL A 63 -2.06 10.92 -11.84
CA VAL A 63 -2.02 11.34 -13.24
C VAL A 63 -1.04 10.46 -14.01
N GLN A 64 0.20 10.40 -13.54
CA GLN A 64 1.30 9.68 -14.18
C GLN A 64 1.38 8.19 -13.83
N GLN A 65 0.63 7.74 -12.80
CA GLN A 65 0.54 6.33 -12.40
C GLN A 65 1.91 5.68 -12.15
N GLN A 66 2.84 6.41 -11.53
CA GLN A 66 4.19 5.87 -11.23
C GLN A 66 4.21 4.93 -10.01
N GLY A 67 3.04 4.60 -9.45
CA GLY A 67 2.90 3.84 -8.21
C GLY A 67 3.46 4.58 -6.99
N GLY A 68 3.40 3.93 -5.84
CA GLY A 68 3.98 4.43 -4.60
C GLY A 68 3.94 3.39 -3.49
N TYR A 69 4.39 3.76 -2.30
CA TYR A 69 4.26 2.89 -1.11
C TYR A 69 3.29 3.47 -0.07
N CYS A 70 3.29 2.93 1.15
CA CYS A 70 2.27 3.24 2.16
C CYS A 70 2.14 4.73 2.47
N PHE A 71 3.24 5.49 2.53
CA PHE A 71 3.22 6.93 2.79
C PHE A 71 2.51 7.74 1.70
N GLU A 72 2.46 7.22 0.48
CA GLU A 72 1.91 7.89 -0.69
C GLU A 72 0.46 7.48 -0.94
N HIS A 73 0.20 6.16 -0.98
CA HIS A 73 -1.13 5.60 -1.19
C HIS A 73 -2.09 6.01 -0.08
N ASN A 74 -1.69 5.82 1.18
CA ASN A 74 -2.56 6.16 2.30
C ASN A 74 -2.74 7.67 2.45
N LYS A 75 -1.77 8.51 2.03
CA LYS A 75 -1.96 9.96 1.99
C LYS A 75 -3.03 10.37 0.99
N ILE A 76 -2.93 9.91 -0.25
CA ILE A 76 -3.88 10.29 -1.30
C ILE A 76 -5.29 9.78 -1.00
N ALA A 77 -5.42 8.54 -0.52
CA ALA A 77 -6.73 8.03 -0.12
C ALA A 77 -7.32 8.81 1.07
N MET A 78 -6.52 9.18 2.07
CA MET A 78 -6.95 10.02 3.18
C MET A 78 -7.44 11.40 2.69
N LEU A 79 -6.66 12.08 1.84
CA LEU A 79 -7.03 13.38 1.28
C LEU A 79 -8.33 13.30 0.45
N ALA A 80 -8.55 12.19 -0.27
CA ALA A 80 -9.79 11.96 -1.01
C ALA A 80 -10.99 11.77 -0.06
N LEU A 81 -10.85 10.93 0.98
CA LEU A 81 -11.89 10.72 1.99
C LEU A 81 -12.23 12.03 2.72
N GLN A 82 -11.23 12.81 3.09
CA GLN A 82 -11.40 14.12 3.71
C GLN A 82 -12.15 15.09 2.77
N ALA A 83 -11.80 15.13 1.49
CA ALA A 83 -12.47 15.98 0.50
C ALA A 83 -13.94 15.58 0.22
N ILE A 84 -14.30 14.31 0.46
CA ILE A 84 -15.68 13.79 0.41
C ILE A 84 -16.47 14.15 1.69
N GLY A 85 -15.78 14.48 2.78
CA GLY A 85 -16.39 14.90 4.05
C GLY A 85 -16.29 13.86 5.17
N PHE A 86 -15.48 12.82 5.01
CA PHE A 86 -15.18 11.91 6.12
C PHE A 86 -14.22 12.53 7.12
N GLU A 87 -14.40 12.21 8.40
CA GLU A 87 -13.45 12.56 9.47
C GLU A 87 -12.32 11.54 9.48
N VAL A 88 -11.14 11.97 9.03
CA VAL A 88 -9.96 11.11 8.90
C VAL A 88 -8.71 11.76 9.47
N ALA A 89 -7.78 10.94 9.96
CA ALA A 89 -6.47 11.35 10.46
C ALA A 89 -5.40 10.32 10.08
N PRO A 90 -4.12 10.71 9.93
CA PRO A 90 -3.07 9.74 9.69
C PRO A 90 -2.80 8.91 10.95
N LEU A 91 -2.29 7.70 10.77
CA LEU A 91 -1.73 6.86 11.81
C LEU A 91 -0.39 6.29 11.37
N LEU A 92 0.45 5.97 12.35
CA LEU A 92 1.71 5.26 12.13
C LEU A 92 1.73 3.90 12.82
N GLY A 93 2.28 2.92 12.12
CA GLY A 93 2.42 1.56 12.57
C GLY A 93 3.76 0.93 12.20
N ARG A 94 3.99 -0.23 12.79
CA ARG A 94 5.16 -1.08 12.59
C ARG A 94 4.72 -2.26 11.73
N VAL A 95 5.39 -2.46 10.60
CA VAL A 95 5.23 -3.69 9.82
C VAL A 95 5.83 -4.82 10.64
N LEU A 96 5.08 -5.88 10.90
CA LEU A 96 5.54 -7.01 11.70
C LEU A 96 5.91 -8.19 10.79
N LEU A 97 4.99 -8.66 9.94
CA LEU A 97 5.15 -9.85 9.10
C LEU A 97 5.78 -11.04 9.88
N ASN A 98 5.22 -11.33 11.06
CA ASN A 98 5.73 -12.31 12.04
C ASN A 98 7.15 -12.02 12.63
N GLY A 99 7.70 -10.82 12.39
CA GLY A 99 9.00 -10.36 12.89
C GLY A 99 8.94 -9.55 14.20
N THR A 100 10.03 -8.83 14.47
CA THR A 100 10.33 -8.20 15.76
C THR A 100 9.44 -6.97 16.03
N LYS A 101 8.88 -6.88 17.25
CA LYS A 101 8.10 -5.71 17.73
C LYS A 101 8.89 -4.39 17.75
N THR A 102 10.20 -4.45 17.51
CA THR A 102 11.13 -3.31 17.51
C THR A 102 11.23 -2.60 16.16
N ASN A 103 10.57 -3.09 15.10
CA ASN A 103 10.56 -2.42 13.80
C ASN A 103 10.09 -0.97 13.91
N ALA A 104 10.72 -0.06 13.17
CA ALA A 104 10.37 1.36 13.20
C ALA A 104 8.93 1.64 12.72
N ARG A 105 8.43 2.85 13.00
CA ARG A 105 7.13 3.35 12.55
C ARG A 105 7.19 3.75 11.08
N THR A 106 7.19 2.75 10.20
CA THR A 106 7.38 2.91 8.76
C THR A 106 6.17 2.46 7.94
N HIS A 107 5.01 2.28 8.60
CA HIS A 107 3.74 2.07 7.90
C HIS A 107 2.80 3.23 8.22
N ARG A 108 2.41 4.00 7.20
CA ARG A 108 1.34 5.01 7.30
C ARG A 108 0.01 4.34 7.02
N LEU A 109 -1.02 4.63 7.82
CA LEU A 109 -2.41 4.26 7.58
C LEU A 109 -3.34 5.46 7.82
N THR A 110 -4.64 5.25 7.62
CA THR A 110 -5.67 6.25 7.91
C THR A 110 -6.61 5.76 9.01
N GLN A 111 -6.80 6.57 10.04
CA GLN A 111 -7.95 6.45 10.95
C GLN A 111 -9.17 7.10 10.29
N LEU A 112 -10.31 6.42 10.33
CA LEU A 112 -11.60 6.95 9.94
C LEU A 112 -12.54 6.92 11.16
N THR A 113 -13.09 8.08 11.53
CA THR A 113 -14.21 8.18 12.47
C THR A 113 -15.50 8.26 11.69
N PHE A 114 -16.43 7.33 11.93
CA PHE A 114 -17.73 7.33 11.27
C PHE A 114 -18.82 6.88 12.24
N GLN A 115 -19.85 7.72 12.43
CA GLN A 115 -20.98 7.45 13.32
C GLN A 115 -20.56 6.99 14.74
N GLY A 116 -19.53 7.65 15.30
CA GLY A 116 -19.00 7.36 16.63
C GLY A 116 -18.18 6.07 16.75
N LYS A 117 -17.75 5.49 15.62
CA LYS A 117 -16.88 4.30 15.57
C LYS A 117 -15.61 4.59 14.79
N THR A 118 -14.53 3.92 15.18
CA THR A 118 -13.22 4.07 14.57
C THR A 118 -12.87 2.87 13.69
N TYR A 119 -12.33 3.17 12.52
CA TYR A 119 -11.89 2.19 11.53
C TYR A 119 -10.45 2.47 11.07
N LEU A 120 -9.69 1.42 10.76
CA LEU A 120 -8.48 1.55 9.94
C LEU A 120 -8.87 1.47 8.46
N VAL A 121 -8.35 2.40 7.68
CA VAL A 121 -8.37 2.38 6.22
C VAL A 121 -6.92 2.28 5.74
N ASP A 122 -6.66 1.26 4.92
CA ASP A 122 -5.34 0.99 4.36
C ASP A 122 -5.48 0.61 2.89
N VAL A 123 -4.78 1.35 2.04
CA VAL A 123 -4.66 1.12 0.59
C VAL A 123 -3.19 0.93 0.18
N GLY A 124 -2.28 0.79 1.16
CA GLY A 124 -0.84 0.96 0.96
C GLY A 124 0.04 -0.12 1.57
N PHE A 125 -0.50 -1.24 2.07
CA PHE A 125 0.31 -2.33 2.64
C PHE A 125 0.89 -3.30 1.59
N GLY A 126 0.51 -3.14 0.32
CA GLY A 126 0.93 -4.01 -0.78
C GLY A 126 0.07 -5.26 -0.91
N VAL A 127 0.66 -6.40 -1.27
CA VAL A 127 -0.06 -7.62 -1.68
C VAL A 127 -0.94 -8.23 -0.58
N LYS A 128 -0.75 -7.87 0.70
CA LYS A 128 -1.58 -8.36 1.83
C LYS A 128 -2.56 -7.30 2.36
N THR A 129 -2.76 -6.19 1.64
CA THR A 129 -3.69 -5.12 2.02
C THR A 129 -5.12 -5.67 2.19
N PRO A 130 -5.76 -5.42 3.35
CA PRO A 130 -7.19 -5.67 3.55
C PRO A 130 -8.02 -4.75 2.63
N ARG A 131 -9.04 -5.29 1.96
CA ARG A 131 -9.86 -4.56 0.97
C ARG A 131 -11.14 -3.98 1.58
N ILE A 132 -11.21 -3.91 2.91
CA ILE A 132 -12.33 -3.38 3.69
C ILE A 132 -11.83 -2.47 4.82
N PRO A 133 -12.62 -1.49 5.26
CA PRO A 133 -12.32 -0.76 6.49
C PRO A 133 -12.40 -1.71 7.69
N ILE A 134 -11.41 -1.64 8.58
CA ILE A 134 -11.27 -2.56 9.71
C ILE A 134 -11.78 -1.88 10.98
N PRO A 135 -12.83 -2.38 11.65
CA PRO A 135 -13.28 -1.81 12.92
C PRO A 135 -12.26 -2.05 14.03
N ILE A 136 -11.96 -1.02 14.83
CA ILE A 136 -10.91 -1.09 15.87
C ILE A 136 -11.36 -0.69 17.28
N GLU A 137 -12.66 -0.56 17.50
CA GLU A 137 -13.24 -0.24 18.82
C GLU A 137 -12.94 -1.30 19.89
N ARG A 138 -12.79 -2.56 19.48
CA ARG A 138 -12.51 -3.70 20.35
C ARG A 138 -11.79 -4.80 19.59
N SER A 139 -11.21 -5.74 20.32
CA SER A 139 -10.70 -6.96 19.72
C SER A 139 -11.84 -7.72 19.03
N THR A 140 -11.61 -8.14 17.79
CA THR A 140 -12.64 -8.77 16.97
C THR A 140 -12.02 -9.60 15.87
N GLN A 141 -12.86 -10.35 15.17
CA GLN A 141 -12.50 -11.11 14.00
C GLN A 141 -13.40 -10.67 12.85
N ILE A 142 -12.80 -10.45 11.69
CA ILE A 142 -13.51 -10.05 10.48
C ILE A 142 -13.15 -10.98 9.34
N CYS A 143 -14.13 -11.25 8.49
CA CYS A 143 -13.93 -12.06 7.28
C CYS A 143 -14.06 -11.17 6.05
N GLU A 144 -13.22 -11.44 5.06
CA GLU A 144 -13.20 -10.78 3.78
C GLU A 144 -12.94 -11.82 2.69
N GLY A 145 -14.01 -12.38 2.14
CA GLY A 145 -13.91 -13.56 1.29
C GLY A 145 -13.29 -14.73 2.06
N ILE A 146 -12.16 -15.25 1.58
CA ILE A 146 -11.41 -16.33 2.25
C ILE A 146 -10.47 -15.83 3.35
N ASN A 147 -10.25 -14.51 3.44
CA ASN A 147 -9.32 -13.93 4.39
C ASN A 147 -10.02 -13.76 5.74
N GLU A 148 -9.40 -14.31 6.78
CA GLU A 148 -9.88 -14.20 8.15
C GLU A 148 -8.88 -13.34 8.92
N TYR A 149 -9.27 -12.13 9.31
CA TYR A 149 -8.42 -11.22 10.06
C TYR A 149 -8.79 -11.23 11.54
N HIS A 150 -7.78 -11.26 12.41
CA HIS A 150 -7.88 -11.06 13.84
C HIS A 150 -7.34 -9.68 14.21
N ILE A 151 -8.17 -8.91 14.91
CA ILE A 151 -7.89 -7.56 15.36
C ILE A 151 -7.76 -7.60 16.88
N GLU A 152 -6.59 -7.24 17.39
CA GLU A 152 -6.32 -7.15 18.83
C GLU A 152 -6.16 -5.70 19.24
N ARG A 153 -7.07 -5.20 20.08
CA ARG A 153 -7.06 -3.84 20.60
C ARG A 153 -6.53 -3.82 22.03
N THR A 154 -5.47 -3.06 22.27
CA THR A 154 -5.04 -2.58 23.60
C THR A 154 -5.41 -1.11 23.74
N PRO A 155 -5.35 -0.43 24.90
CA PRO A 155 -5.64 1.01 24.99
C PRO A 155 -4.79 1.92 24.08
N TYR A 156 -3.59 1.49 23.69
CA TYR A 156 -2.63 2.33 22.95
C TYR A 156 -2.38 1.88 21.51
N SER A 157 -2.79 0.67 21.14
CA SER A 157 -2.46 0.10 19.84
C SER A 157 -3.48 -0.91 19.33
N VAL A 158 -3.43 -1.16 18.03
CA VAL A 158 -4.17 -2.22 17.34
C VAL A 158 -3.20 -3.10 16.58
N THR A 159 -3.29 -4.42 16.78
CA THR A 159 -2.56 -5.39 15.97
C THR A 159 -3.52 -6.06 14.99
N VAL A 160 -3.14 -6.09 13.71
CA VAL A 160 -3.92 -6.75 12.64
C VAL A 160 -3.15 -7.98 12.17
N SER A 161 -3.78 -9.15 12.26
CA SER A 161 -3.22 -10.42 11.79
C SER A 161 -4.16 -11.11 10.82
N LEU A 162 -3.62 -11.69 9.76
CA LEU A 162 -4.30 -12.66 8.92
C LEU A 162 -4.18 -14.04 9.57
N GLN A 163 -5.28 -14.77 9.76
CA GLN A 163 -5.32 -16.13 10.29
C GLN A 163 -5.52 -17.17 9.20
N LYS A 164 -6.24 -16.80 8.13
CA LYS A 164 -6.43 -17.62 6.92
C LYS A 164 -6.28 -16.75 5.67
N PRO A 165 -5.78 -17.29 4.55
CA PRO A 165 -5.33 -18.68 4.37
C PRO A 165 -3.97 -18.97 5.02
N GLU A 166 -3.21 -17.93 5.35
CA GLU A 166 -1.88 -18.02 5.96
C GLU A 166 -1.88 -17.21 7.26
N ARG A 167 -1.29 -17.78 8.32
CA ARG A 167 -1.16 -17.08 9.60
C ARG A 167 0.02 -16.11 9.57
N VAL A 168 -0.30 -14.82 9.53
CA VAL A 168 0.70 -13.75 9.55
C VAL A 168 0.19 -12.52 10.29
N THR A 169 0.96 -12.04 11.27
CA THR A 169 0.74 -10.73 11.87
C THR A 169 1.25 -9.66 10.92
N LEU A 170 0.36 -8.82 10.39
CA LEU A 170 0.68 -7.85 9.35
C LEU A 170 1.43 -6.67 9.94
N TYR A 171 0.77 -5.96 10.86
CA TYR A 171 1.28 -4.74 11.47
C TYR A 171 0.63 -4.47 12.83
N GLN A 172 1.28 -3.61 13.59
CA GLN A 172 0.71 -2.98 14.79
C GLN A 172 0.69 -1.46 14.60
N VAL A 173 -0.46 -0.84 14.82
CA VAL A 173 -0.68 0.60 14.67
C VAL A 173 -0.78 1.24 16.04
N ASP A 174 -0.08 2.35 16.24
CA ASP A 174 -0.21 3.16 17.44
C ASP A 174 -1.45 4.05 17.32
N LEU A 175 -2.20 4.23 18.41
CA LEU A 175 -3.41 5.06 18.45
C LEU A 175 -3.16 6.42 19.11
N LEU A 176 -1.92 6.90 18.96
CA LEU A 176 -1.54 8.25 19.32
C LEU A 176 -2.00 9.21 18.23
N GLU A 177 -2.33 10.43 18.65
CA GLU A 177 -2.49 11.53 17.70
C GLU A 177 -1.21 11.66 16.86
N THR A 178 -1.37 11.65 15.54
CA THR A 178 -0.29 11.62 14.57
C THR A 178 -0.52 12.76 13.59
N TYR A 179 0.56 13.43 13.21
CA TYR A 179 0.54 14.54 12.26
C TYR A 179 1.32 14.18 10.99
N GLU A 180 1.13 14.95 9.92
CA GLU A 180 1.89 14.76 8.67
C GLU A 180 3.42 14.86 8.93
N SER A 181 3.85 15.72 9.86
CA SER A 181 5.27 15.83 10.23
C SER A 181 5.84 14.55 10.84
N ASP A 182 5.03 13.78 11.57
CA ASP A 182 5.45 12.46 12.08
C ASP A 182 5.60 11.46 10.94
N CYS A 183 4.66 11.53 9.98
CA CYS A 183 4.70 10.71 8.78
C CYS A 183 5.94 11.04 7.92
N ASP A 184 6.33 12.32 7.82
CA ASP A 184 7.51 12.75 7.07
C ASP A 184 8.81 12.14 7.62
N VAL A 185 8.93 11.94 8.94
CA VAL A 185 10.08 11.26 9.54
C VAL A 185 10.15 9.79 9.14
N GLY A 186 9.03 9.07 9.22
CA GLY A 186 8.94 7.67 8.79
C GLY A 186 9.17 7.50 7.29
N HIS A 187 8.66 8.43 6.50
CA HIS A 187 8.84 8.53 5.05
C HIS A 187 10.31 8.75 4.69
N PHE A 188 10.97 9.73 5.33
CA PHE A 188 12.38 10.04 5.13
C PHE A 188 13.25 8.80 5.37
N TYR A 189 13.08 8.14 6.52
CA TYR A 189 13.78 6.88 6.79
C TYR A 189 13.53 5.84 5.68
N SER A 190 12.27 5.65 5.30
CA SER A 190 11.87 4.58 4.38
C SER A 190 12.39 4.74 2.94
N HIS A 191 12.70 5.96 2.48
CA HIS A 191 13.22 6.21 1.12
C HIS A 191 14.64 6.76 1.03
N GLN A 192 15.27 7.16 2.15
CA GLN A 192 16.65 7.70 2.15
C GLN A 192 17.62 6.88 2.98
N HIS A 193 17.15 6.14 4.00
CA HIS A 193 18.09 5.42 4.86
C HIS A 193 18.73 4.26 4.09
N PRO A 194 20.08 4.13 4.07
CA PRO A 194 20.77 3.09 3.31
C PRO A 194 20.38 1.65 3.70
N GLU A 195 19.86 1.45 4.91
CA GLU A 195 19.38 0.15 5.39
C GLU A 195 17.86 -0.04 5.30
N ALA A 196 17.11 0.97 4.84
CA ALA A 196 15.68 0.81 4.64
C ALA A 196 15.38 -0.22 3.56
N SER A 197 14.33 -1.02 3.76
CA SER A 197 13.97 -2.12 2.88
C SER A 197 13.70 -1.67 1.44
N PHE A 198 12.96 -0.57 1.27
CA PHE A 198 12.48 -0.11 -0.03
C PHE A 198 13.50 0.66 -0.87
N VAL A 199 14.59 1.16 -0.26
CA VAL A 199 15.76 1.72 -0.99
C VAL A 199 16.51 0.61 -1.74
N ASN A 200 16.29 -0.62 -1.31
CA ASN A 200 17.20 -1.74 -1.49
C ASN A 200 16.57 -2.95 -2.18
N ASN A 201 15.24 -2.99 -2.20
CA ASN A 201 14.46 -4.08 -2.76
C ASN A 201 13.34 -3.51 -3.61
N LEU A 202 13.21 -4.03 -4.83
CA LEU A 202 12.06 -3.76 -5.67
C LEU A 202 10.88 -4.55 -5.12
N VAL A 203 9.82 -3.87 -4.73
CA VAL A 203 8.57 -4.48 -4.29
C VAL A 203 7.46 -3.79 -5.07
N VAL A 204 6.81 -4.53 -5.95
CA VAL A 204 5.64 -4.06 -6.70
C VAL A 204 4.49 -5.02 -6.45
N SER A 205 3.30 -4.52 -6.17
CA SER A 205 2.14 -5.38 -6.00
C SER A 205 0.83 -4.71 -6.40
N ARG A 206 -0.13 -5.53 -6.80
CA ARG A 206 -1.48 -5.12 -7.18
C ARG A 206 -2.48 -6.20 -6.79
N ILE A 207 -3.70 -5.81 -6.47
CA ILE A 207 -4.78 -6.74 -6.10
C ILE A 207 -5.97 -6.46 -7.02
N SER A 208 -6.38 -7.44 -7.83
CA SER A 208 -7.50 -7.33 -8.76
C SER A 208 -8.56 -8.37 -8.42
N GLY A 209 -9.62 -7.96 -7.70
CA GLY A 209 -10.62 -8.89 -7.20
C GLY A 209 -10.00 -9.97 -6.32
N HIS A 210 -9.99 -11.22 -6.78
CA HIS A 210 -9.40 -12.39 -6.10
C HIS A 210 -7.96 -12.68 -6.50
N GLU A 211 -7.40 -11.90 -7.43
CA GLU A 211 -6.05 -12.08 -7.95
C GLU A 211 -5.09 -11.17 -7.22
N ARG A 212 -3.92 -11.70 -6.86
CA ARG A 212 -2.84 -10.97 -6.21
C ARG A 212 -1.57 -11.15 -7.03
N PHE A 213 -0.94 -10.03 -7.33
CA PHE A 213 0.30 -9.96 -8.08
C PHE A 213 1.37 -9.35 -7.18
N VAL A 214 2.52 -10.00 -7.04
CA VAL A 214 3.66 -9.43 -6.33
C VAL A 214 4.95 -9.72 -7.08
N LEU A 215 5.76 -8.69 -7.25
CA LEU A 215 7.14 -8.76 -7.69
C LEU A 215 8.00 -8.34 -6.50
N ARG A 216 8.87 -9.23 -6.04
CA ARG A 216 9.91 -8.92 -5.07
C ARG A 216 11.27 -9.18 -5.69
N ASN A 217 12.03 -8.11 -5.94
CA ASN A 217 13.25 -8.10 -6.74
C ASN A 217 12.97 -8.70 -8.12
N LEU A 218 13.53 -9.88 -8.40
CA LEU A 218 13.36 -10.59 -9.67
C LEU A 218 12.54 -11.88 -9.50
N SER A 219 11.80 -12.06 -8.39
CA SER A 219 10.80 -13.12 -8.24
C SER A 219 9.40 -12.53 -8.32
N TYR A 220 8.62 -13.03 -9.28
CA TYR A 220 7.22 -12.70 -9.48
C TYR A 220 6.35 -13.86 -9.02
N LEU A 221 5.31 -13.54 -8.24
CA LEU A 221 4.29 -14.47 -7.80
C LEU A 221 2.91 -13.91 -8.16
N TYR A 222 2.13 -14.74 -8.85
CA TYR A 222 0.70 -14.59 -9.01
C TYR A 222 -0.03 -15.59 -8.11
N SER A 223 -1.11 -15.17 -7.48
CA SER A 223 -2.03 -16.06 -6.78
C SER A 223 -3.49 -15.69 -6.99
N ASN A 224 -4.35 -16.70 -7.05
CA ASN A 224 -5.79 -16.55 -7.16
C ASN A 224 -6.49 -17.16 -5.94
N GLU A 225 -7.09 -16.31 -5.12
CA GLU A 225 -7.75 -16.70 -3.87
C GLU A 225 -8.95 -17.63 -4.09
N ARG A 226 -9.59 -17.58 -5.27
CA ARG A 226 -10.80 -18.36 -5.56
C ARG A 226 -10.47 -19.78 -6.02
N THR A 227 -9.44 -19.94 -6.85
CA THR A 227 -9.05 -21.24 -7.40
C THR A 227 -7.94 -21.92 -6.61
N GLY A 228 -7.21 -21.17 -5.77
CA GLY A 228 -6.00 -21.64 -5.10
C GLY A 228 -4.79 -21.71 -6.04
N GLU A 229 -4.91 -21.25 -7.29
CA GLU A 229 -3.80 -21.22 -8.25
C GLU A 229 -2.68 -20.30 -7.75
N GLN A 230 -1.44 -20.77 -7.89
CA GLN A 230 -0.25 -19.97 -7.67
C GLN A 230 0.76 -20.23 -8.79
N VAL A 231 1.36 -19.16 -9.30
CA VAL A 231 2.37 -19.23 -10.36
C VAL A 231 3.54 -18.34 -9.95
N GLU A 232 4.69 -18.96 -9.73
CA GLU A 232 5.94 -18.26 -9.47
C GLU A 232 6.84 -18.29 -10.71
N ARG A 233 7.50 -17.17 -11.01
CA ARG A 233 8.42 -17.01 -12.14
C ARG A 233 9.56 -16.08 -11.77
N SER A 234 10.76 -16.40 -12.23
CA SER A 234 11.90 -15.49 -12.16
C SER A 234 11.91 -14.54 -13.35
N VAL A 235 12.32 -13.29 -13.11
CA VAL A 235 12.52 -12.25 -14.12
C VAL A 235 14.00 -12.24 -14.49
N GLY A 236 14.33 -12.79 -15.66
CA GLY A 236 15.70 -13.02 -16.11
C GLY A 236 16.35 -11.85 -16.84
N ASN A 237 15.57 -10.88 -17.32
CA ASN A 237 16.10 -9.73 -18.04
C ASN A 237 15.20 -8.48 -17.92
N VAL A 238 15.73 -7.35 -18.40
CA VAL A 238 15.07 -6.04 -18.36
C VAL A 238 13.77 -6.03 -19.17
N GLU A 239 13.71 -6.73 -20.30
CA GLU A 239 12.52 -6.78 -21.18
C GLU A 239 11.35 -7.44 -20.46
N GLN A 240 11.60 -8.59 -19.79
CA GLN A 240 10.63 -9.27 -18.94
C GLN A 240 10.17 -8.38 -17.78
N LEU A 241 11.08 -7.60 -17.17
CA LEU A 241 10.71 -6.65 -16.11
C LEU A 241 9.81 -5.54 -16.64
N CYS A 242 10.14 -4.94 -17.80
CA CYS A 242 9.32 -3.90 -18.43
C CYS A 242 7.92 -4.41 -18.77
N ASP A 243 7.85 -5.59 -19.38
CA ASP A 243 6.58 -6.23 -19.73
C ASP A 243 5.71 -6.46 -18.51
N LEU A 244 6.31 -6.93 -17.41
CA LEU A 244 5.59 -7.17 -16.17
C LEU A 244 5.12 -5.86 -15.52
N LEU A 245 5.98 -4.84 -15.45
CA LEU A 245 5.64 -3.51 -14.91
C LEU A 245 4.47 -2.89 -15.67
N SER A 246 4.50 -2.91 -17.00
CA SER A 246 3.44 -2.32 -17.82
C SER A 246 2.16 -3.17 -17.83
N LYS A 247 2.23 -4.46 -18.19
CA LYS A 247 1.04 -5.28 -18.44
C LYS A 247 0.35 -5.75 -17.16
N THR A 248 1.13 -6.02 -16.10
CA THR A 248 0.59 -6.56 -14.85
C THR A 248 0.40 -5.47 -13.80
N PHE A 249 1.33 -4.53 -13.69
CA PHE A 249 1.32 -3.52 -12.63
C PHE A 249 0.91 -2.11 -13.10
N TYR A 250 0.65 -1.91 -14.39
CA TYR A 250 0.25 -0.60 -14.94
C TYR A 250 1.23 0.54 -14.61
N LEU A 251 2.52 0.21 -14.59
CA LEU A 251 3.61 1.14 -14.39
C LEU A 251 4.41 1.27 -15.69
N GLU A 252 4.72 2.50 -16.08
CA GLU A 252 5.52 2.80 -17.28
C GLU A 252 6.74 3.67 -16.96
N PRO A 253 7.65 3.23 -16.06
CA PRO A 253 8.87 3.97 -15.78
C PRO A 253 9.78 4.03 -17.01
N PRO A 254 10.63 5.06 -17.14
CA PRO A 254 11.61 5.15 -18.21
C PRO A 254 12.52 3.91 -18.27
N ILE A 255 12.80 3.40 -19.47
CA ILE A 255 13.61 2.19 -19.68
C ILE A 255 15.00 2.28 -19.02
N GLY A 256 15.58 3.48 -18.95
CA GLY A 256 16.86 3.71 -18.27
C GLY A 256 16.78 3.42 -16.77
N ASP A 257 15.69 3.84 -16.12
CA ASP A 257 15.46 3.59 -14.69
C ASP A 257 15.19 2.10 -14.45
N VAL A 258 14.46 1.43 -15.35
CA VAL A 258 14.21 -0.02 -15.23
C VAL A 258 15.50 -0.82 -15.32
N ARG A 259 16.40 -0.48 -16.25
CA ARG A 259 17.73 -1.10 -16.35
C ARG A 259 18.51 -0.92 -15.06
N TRP A 260 18.57 0.30 -14.54
CA TRP A 260 19.28 0.60 -13.31
C TRP A 260 18.73 -0.17 -12.10
N VAL A 261 17.40 -0.23 -11.94
CA VAL A 261 16.76 -1.00 -10.87
C VAL A 261 17.05 -2.49 -11.01
N PHE A 262 16.94 -3.03 -12.24
CA PHE A 262 17.24 -4.43 -12.53
C PHE A 262 18.67 -4.79 -12.11
N ASP A 263 19.66 -3.98 -12.53
CA ASP A 263 21.07 -4.20 -12.19
C ASP A 263 21.29 -4.12 -10.68
N LYS A 264 20.73 -3.10 -10.00
CA LYS A 264 20.82 -2.92 -8.54
C LYS A 264 20.31 -4.15 -7.78
N VAL A 265 19.16 -4.70 -8.15
CA VAL A 265 18.61 -5.89 -7.47
C VAL A 265 19.35 -7.17 -7.86
N HIS A 266 19.82 -7.28 -9.11
CA HIS A 266 20.54 -8.44 -9.60
C HIS A 266 21.90 -8.59 -8.91
N THR A 267 22.70 -7.52 -8.85
CA THR A 267 24.01 -7.53 -8.17
C THR A 267 23.87 -7.84 -6.69
N ARG A 268 22.88 -7.27 -5.99
CA ARG A 268 22.64 -7.58 -4.57
C ARG A 268 22.23 -9.03 -4.35
N GLY A 269 21.41 -9.59 -5.24
CA GLY A 269 21.04 -11.02 -5.20
C GLY A 269 22.25 -11.96 -5.34
N GLN A 270 23.25 -11.58 -6.14
CA GLN A 270 24.49 -12.34 -6.28
C GLN A 270 25.40 -12.26 -5.06
N GLN A 271 25.39 -11.15 -4.31
CA GLN A 271 26.22 -10.96 -3.11
C GLN A 271 25.64 -11.63 -1.84
N ALA A 272 24.34 -11.95 -1.84
CA ALA A 272 23.64 -12.57 -0.72
C ALA A 272 23.61 -14.11 -0.77
N ASN A 273 24.05 -14.71 -1.89
CA ASN A 273 24.21 -16.15 -2.10
C ASN A 273 25.68 -16.55 -2.02
#